data_AF-A0A4Y7L4R0-F1
#
_entry.id   AF-A0A4Y7L4R0-F1
#
_cell.length_a   1.000
_cell.length_b   1.000
_cell.length_c   1.000
_cell.angle_alpha   90.00
_cell.angle_beta   90.00
_cell.angle_gamma   90.00
#
_symmetry.space_group_name_H-M   'P 1'
#
loop_
_entity.id
_entity.type
_entity.pdbx_description
1 polymer ?
#
loop_
_entity_poly.entity_id
_entity_poly.type
_entity_poly.pdbx_seq_one_letter_code
_entity_poly.pdbx_strand_id
1 'polypeptide(L)'
;MYHNYDEISISLLASAAKTQREEQLSSYVRFTDLWLELEKVAKQDKEKKPRGKAHKRMQYNRRFLTAVVGFGKKRGPNSSEK
;
A
#
# COMPACT_ATOMS: atom_id res chain seq x y z
N MET A 1 5.62 -15.49 51.87
CA MET A 1 6.27 -14.24 51.44
C MET A 1 6.43 -14.15 49.92
N TYR A 2 6.74 -15.24 49.20
CA TYR A 2 6.93 -15.20 47.73
C TYR A 2 5.64 -15.27 46.88
N HIS A 3 4.57 -15.90 47.37
CA HIS A 3 3.33 -16.07 46.59
C HIS A 3 2.61 -14.77 46.19
N ASN A 4 2.78 -13.67 46.96
CA ASN A 4 2.17 -12.38 46.62
C ASN A 4 2.81 -11.69 45.40
N TYR A 5 4.09 -11.95 45.11
CA TYR A 5 4.78 -11.35 43.96
C TYR A 5 4.40 -12.04 42.64
N ASP A 6 4.09 -13.34 42.68
CA ASP A 6 3.62 -14.09 41.51
C ASP A 6 2.24 -13.59 41.06
N GLU A 7 1.31 -13.34 41.99
CA GLU A 7 -0.01 -12.81 41.67
C GLU A 7 0.04 -11.35 41.16
N ILE A 8 0.90 -10.52 41.75
CA ILE A 8 1.10 -9.13 41.31
C ILE A 8 1.76 -9.09 39.92
N SER A 9 2.76 -9.94 39.65
CA SER A 9 3.41 -10.00 38.33
C SER A 9 2.48 -10.53 37.24
N ILE A 10 1.69 -11.55 37.53
CA ILE A 10 0.68 -12.11 36.60
C ILE A 10 -0.42 -11.09 36.32
N SER A 11 -0.91 -10.37 37.34
CA SER A 11 -1.94 -9.33 37.15
C SER A 11 -1.43 -8.13 36.35
N LEU A 12 -0.16 -7.72 36.56
CA LEU A 12 0.50 -6.68 35.78
C LEU A 12 0.68 -7.11 34.31
N LEU A 13 1.12 -8.35 34.06
CA LEU A 13 1.23 -8.91 32.71
C LEU A 13 -0.14 -9.03 32.02
N ALA A 14 -1.18 -9.46 32.75
CA ALA A 14 -2.54 -9.54 32.25
C ALA A 14 -3.13 -8.15 31.95
N SER A 15 -2.79 -7.13 32.75
CA SER A 15 -3.13 -5.73 32.50
C SER A 15 -2.44 -5.21 31.24
N ALA A 16 -1.13 -5.42 31.11
CA ALA A 16 -0.37 -5.02 29.92
C ALA A 16 -0.90 -5.71 28.65
N ALA A 17 -1.23 -7.00 28.72
CA ALA A 17 -1.82 -7.74 27.60
C ALA A 17 -3.23 -7.24 27.22
N LYS A 18 -4.04 -6.78 28.19
CA LYS A 18 -5.34 -6.13 27.93
C LYS A 18 -5.16 -4.78 27.24
N THR A 19 -4.24 -3.95 27.71
CA THR A 19 -3.91 -2.66 27.08
C THR A 19 -3.41 -2.85 25.65
N GLN A 20 -2.51 -3.80 25.41
CA GLN A 20 -2.05 -4.13 24.06
C GLN A 20 -3.20 -4.59 23.15
N ARG A 21 -4.12 -5.42 23.66
CA ARG A 21 -5.29 -5.87 22.89
C ARG A 21 -6.24 -4.71 22.55
N GLU A 22 -6.48 -3.82 23.50
CA GLU A 22 -7.33 -2.64 23.32
C GLU A 22 -6.71 -1.63 22.33
N GLU A 23 -5.39 -1.45 22.37
CA GLU A 23 -4.64 -0.66 21.40
C GLU A 23 -4.70 -1.26 19.98
N GLN A 24 -4.54 -2.59 19.85
CA GLN A 24 -4.68 -3.29 18.58
C GLN A 24 -6.10 -3.15 18.00
N LEU A 25 -7.12 -3.33 18.83
CA LEU A 25 -8.53 -3.13 18.45
C LEU A 25 -8.82 -1.68 18.08
N SER A 26 -8.29 -0.71 18.82
CA SER A 26 -8.40 0.72 18.50
C SER A 26 -7.73 1.06 17.16
N SER A 27 -6.55 0.51 16.87
CA SER A 27 -5.88 0.68 15.58
C SER A 27 -6.70 0.11 14.41
N TYR A 28 -7.36 -1.03 14.65
CA TYR A 28 -8.17 -1.71 13.64
C TYR A 28 -9.45 -0.94 13.34
N VAL A 29 -10.14 -0.45 14.38
CA VAL A 29 -11.32 0.43 14.25
C VAL A 29 -10.94 1.73 13.51
N ARG A 30 -9.82 2.36 13.89
CA ARG A 30 -9.30 3.56 13.22
C ARG A 30 -8.98 3.32 11.74
N PHE A 31 -8.44 2.16 11.41
CA PHE A 31 -8.17 1.78 10.02
C PHE A 31 -9.46 1.59 9.22
N THR A 32 -10.47 0.90 9.77
CA THR A 32 -11.75 0.70 9.08
C THR A 32 -12.48 2.01 8.83
N ASP A 33 -12.45 2.93 9.80
CA ASP A 33 -13.08 4.24 9.68
C ASP A 33 -12.38 5.08 8.61
N LEU A 34 -11.04 5.08 8.58
CA LEU A 34 -10.26 5.73 7.52
C LEU A 34 -10.53 5.13 6.13
N TRP A 35 -10.70 3.81 6.03
CA TRP A 35 -11.02 3.14 4.76
C TRP A 35 -12.45 3.42 4.27
N LEU A 36 -13.36 3.75 5.19
CA LEU A 36 -14.73 4.11 4.85
C LEU A 36 -14.85 5.58 4.44
N GLU A 37 -14.06 6.46 5.06
CA GLU A 37 -14.02 7.90 4.76
C GLU A 37 -13.37 8.22 3.40
N LEU A 38 -12.46 7.37 2.91
CA LEU A 38 -11.87 7.53 1.58
C LEU A 38 -12.95 7.41 0.50
N GLU A 39 -13.13 8.50 -0.26
CA GLU A 39 -14.00 8.51 -1.44
C GLU A 39 -13.57 7.39 -2.40
N LYS A 40 -14.42 6.37 -2.52
CA LYS A 40 -14.19 5.25 -3.44
C LYS A 40 -14.40 5.75 -4.87
N VAL A 41 -13.36 6.36 -5.44
CA VAL A 41 -13.35 6.80 -6.82
C VAL A 41 -13.66 5.61 -7.72
N ALA A 42 -14.77 5.71 -8.46
CA ALA A 42 -15.19 4.68 -9.40
C ALA A 42 -14.10 4.49 -10.46
N LYS A 43 -13.88 3.23 -10.87
CA LYS A 43 -12.95 2.93 -11.95
C LYS A 43 -13.47 3.60 -13.22
N GLN A 44 -12.69 4.52 -13.75
CA GLN A 44 -12.94 5.10 -15.08
C GLN A 44 -12.91 3.99 -16.13
N ASP A 45 -13.81 4.06 -17.11
CA ASP A 45 -13.76 3.17 -18.26
C ASP A 45 -12.55 3.56 -19.12
N LYS A 46 -11.65 2.59 -19.34
CA LYS A 46 -10.40 2.76 -20.08
C LYS A 46 -10.35 1.70 -21.15
N GLU A 47 -9.98 2.11 -22.36
CA GLU A 47 -9.84 1.18 -23.47
C GLU A 47 -8.96 -0.03 -23.09
N LYS A 48 -9.43 -1.22 -23.49
CA LYS A 48 -8.72 -2.47 -23.24
C LYS A 48 -7.40 -2.44 -24.00
N LYS A 49 -6.29 -2.49 -23.25
CA LYS A 49 -4.97 -2.66 -23.87
C LYS A 49 -4.93 -3.99 -24.64
N PRO A 50 -4.35 -4.03 -25.84
CA PRO A 50 -4.16 -5.28 -26.56
C PRO A 50 -3.28 -6.22 -25.71
N ARG A 51 -3.48 -7.53 -25.88
CA ARG A 51 -2.74 -8.59 -25.17
C ARG A 51 -1.82 -9.35 -26.14
N GLY A 52 -0.86 -10.11 -25.60
CA GLY A 52 0.02 -10.99 -26.39
C GLY A 52 0.97 -10.25 -27.33
N LYS A 53 1.12 -10.77 -28.56
CA LYS A 53 2.07 -10.28 -29.57
C LYS A 53 1.86 -8.80 -29.91
N ALA A 54 0.60 -8.37 -30.04
CA ALA A 54 0.26 -6.97 -30.33
C ALA A 54 0.75 -6.02 -29.23
N HIS A 55 0.62 -6.42 -27.95
CA HIS A 55 1.13 -5.64 -26.83
C HIS A 55 2.66 -5.55 -26.85
N LYS A 56 3.34 -6.68 -27.13
CA LYS A 56 4.81 -6.71 -27.19
C LYS A 56 5.36 -5.83 -28.31
N ARG A 57 4.69 -5.79 -29.48
CA ARG A 57 5.06 -4.88 -30.58
C ARG A 57 4.91 -3.41 -30.17
N MET A 58 3.80 -3.05 -29.52
CA MET A 58 3.60 -1.69 -29.00
C MET A 58 4.70 -1.29 -27.99
N GLN A 59 5.06 -2.19 -27.05
CA GLN A 59 6.12 -1.94 -26.08
C GLN A 59 7.49 -1.76 -26.75
N TYR A 60 7.83 -2.60 -27.72
CA TYR A 60 9.08 -2.50 -28.46
C TYR A 60 9.19 -1.16 -29.20
N ASN A 61 8.13 -0.79 -29.93
CA ASN A 61 8.09 0.47 -30.65
C ASN A 61 8.29 1.66 -29.70
N ARG A 62 7.57 1.68 -28.56
CA ARG A 62 7.67 2.76 -27.56
C ARG A 62 9.04 2.85 -26.88
N ARG A 63 9.77 1.73 -26.75
CA ARG A 63 11.08 1.68 -26.08
C ARG A 63 12.24 1.98 -27.01
N PHE A 64 12.16 1.59 -28.28
CA PHE A 64 13.34 1.55 -29.16
C PHE A 64 13.16 2.32 -30.47
N LEU A 65 11.98 2.24 -31.10
CA LEU A 65 11.77 2.88 -32.41
C LEU A 65 11.35 4.34 -32.28
N THR A 66 10.33 4.63 -31.46
CA THR A 66 9.77 5.98 -31.33
C THR A 66 10.46 6.82 -30.25
N ALA A 67 11.29 6.21 -29.40
CA ALA A 67 12.02 6.91 -28.36
C ALA A 67 13.29 7.56 -28.96
N VAL A 68 13.16 8.76 -29.53
CA VAL A 68 14.31 9.58 -29.90
C VAL A 68 14.89 10.17 -28.63
N VAL A 69 16.12 9.77 -28.27
CA VAL A 69 16.82 10.30 -27.10
C VAL A 69 17.33 11.69 -27.47
N GLY A 70 16.62 12.74 -27.05
CA GLY A 70 17.12 14.11 -27.11
C GLY A 70 18.34 14.30 -26.19
N PHE A 71 19.04 15.42 -26.35
CA PHE A 71 20.16 15.77 -25.48
C PHE A 71 19.69 15.98 -24.04
N GLY A 72 20.38 15.36 -23.07
CA GLY A 72 20.05 15.44 -21.65
C GLY A 72 19.69 14.09 -21.01
N LYS A 73 19.16 14.14 -19.77
CA LYS A 73 18.81 12.93 -19.02
C LYS A 73 17.53 12.29 -19.59
N LYS A 74 17.57 10.97 -19.85
CA LYS A 74 16.40 10.22 -20.34
C LYS A 74 15.25 10.29 -19.34
N ARG A 75 14.07 10.69 -19.80
CA ARG A 75 12.84 10.66 -19.00
C ARG A 75 12.34 9.23 -18.80
N GLY A 76 11.81 8.97 -17.61
CA GLY A 76 11.23 7.67 -17.26
C GLY A 76 9.85 7.45 -17.90
N PRO A 77 9.42 6.19 -18.12
CA PRO A 77 8.16 5.87 -18.78
C PRO A 77 6.87 6.38 -18.09
N ASN A 78 6.95 6.75 -16.81
CA ASN A 78 5.83 7.24 -15.99
C ASN A 78 6.21 8.53 -15.25
N SER A 79 7.04 9.39 -15.87
CA SER A 79 7.35 10.72 -15.33
C SER A 79 6.17 11.65 -15.57
N SER A 80 5.75 12.39 -14.55
CA SER A 80 4.66 13.38 -14.61
C SER A 80 5.13 14.79 -15.01
N GLU A 81 6.45 15.00 -15.07
CA GLU A 81 7.04 16.25 -15.55
C GLU A 81 6.80 16.37 -17.07
N LYS A 82 6.28 17.52 -17.49
CA LYS A 82 6.02 17.86 -18.90
C LYS A 82 7.31 18.16 -19.65
#